data_AF-A0A1I5WYG6-F1
#
_entry.id   AF-A0A1I5WYG6-F1
#
_cell.length_a   1.000
_cell.length_b   1.000
_cell.length_c   1.000
_cell.angle_alpha   90.00
_cell.angle_beta   90.00
_cell.angle_gamma   90.00
#
_symmetry.space_group_name_H-M   'P 1'
#
loop_
_entity.id
_entity.type
_entity.pdbx_description
1 polymer ?
#
loop_
_entity_poly.entity_id
_entity_poly.type
_entity_poly.pdbx_seq_one_letter_code
_entity_poly.pdbx_strand_id
1 'polypeptide(L)'
;MIKLRHAMHREPEFSNAEWKTQEQIRSILQRFGLEAVKVFRNTGLYFVIEGTASGPKRSIAARGDIDALPIQEARGSALSLAGRWHYECLRP
;
A
#
# COMPACT_ATOMS: atom_id res chain seq x y z
N MET A 1 -10.29 -5.64 7.94
CA MET A 1 -9.40 -4.46 8.04
C MET A 1 -8.25 -4.65 9.03
N ILE A 2 -8.48 -5.06 10.29
CA ILE A 2 -7.39 -5.22 11.30
C ILE A 2 -6.27 -6.18 10.85
N LYS A 3 -6.62 -7.34 10.28
CA LYS A 3 -5.64 -8.34 9.81
C LYS A 3 -4.68 -7.77 8.74
N LEU A 4 -5.23 -6.98 7.80
CA LEU A 4 -4.45 -6.34 6.73
C LEU A 4 -3.47 -5.33 7.32
N ARG A 5 -3.96 -4.43 8.19
CA ARG A 5 -3.11 -3.46 8.90
C ARG A 5 -1.98 -4.15 9.66
N HIS A 6 -2.28 -5.23 10.39
CA HIS A 6 -1.28 -5.99 11.14
C HIS A 6 -0.29 -6.73 10.25
N ALA A 7 -0.67 -7.14 9.05
CA ALA A 7 0.26 -7.75 8.09
C ALA A 7 1.23 -6.69 7.55
N MET A 8 0.72 -5.57 7.04
CA MET A 8 1.55 -4.50 6.48
C MET A 8 2.45 -3.85 7.54
N HIS A 9 1.98 -3.67 8.78
CA HIS A 9 2.80 -3.14 9.88
C HIS A 9 3.96 -4.06 10.27
N ARG A 10 3.81 -5.38 10.10
CA ARG A 10 4.86 -6.37 10.42
C ARG A 10 5.92 -6.50 9.34
N GLU A 11 5.66 -6.02 8.14
CA GLU A 11 6.61 -6.00 7.02
C GLU A 11 6.61 -4.60 6.37
N PRO A 12 7.07 -3.55 7.10
CA PRO A 12 7.12 -2.21 6.59
C PRO A 12 8.18 -2.09 5.49
N GLU A 13 7.84 -1.39 4.41
CA GLU A 13 8.75 -1.08 3.31
C GLU A 13 8.97 0.43 3.23
N PHE A 14 10.20 0.85 2.89
CA PHE A 14 10.55 2.27 2.80
C PHE A 14 10.02 2.92 1.53
N SER A 15 10.00 4.25 1.56
CA SER A 15 9.65 5.08 0.41
C SER A 15 10.40 4.65 -0.87
N ASN A 16 9.66 4.39 -1.95
CA ASN A 16 10.13 3.91 -3.27
C ASN A 16 10.61 2.45 -3.32
N ALA A 17 10.38 1.66 -2.27
CA ALA A 17 10.73 0.25 -2.19
C ALA A 17 9.56 -0.65 -1.72
N GLU A 18 8.33 -0.15 -1.85
CA GLU A 18 7.09 -0.78 -1.36
C GLU A 18 6.55 -1.88 -2.29
N TRP A 19 7.43 -2.76 -2.80
CA TRP A 19 7.06 -3.75 -3.81
C TRP A 19 6.08 -4.82 -3.29
N LYS A 20 6.30 -5.34 -2.07
CA LYS A 20 5.38 -6.33 -1.48
C LYS A 20 4.05 -5.69 -1.10
N THR A 21 4.12 -4.49 -0.56
CA THR A 21 2.97 -3.68 -0.16
C THR A 21 2.11 -3.34 -1.38
N GLN A 22 2.75 -2.92 -2.48
CA GLN A 22 2.11 -2.69 -3.77
C GLN A 22 1.40 -3.94 -4.27
N GLU A 23 2.09 -5.09 -4.32
CA GLU A 23 1.49 -6.34 -4.82
C GLU A 23 0.32 -6.79 -3.95
N GLN A 24 0.42 -6.65 -2.62
CA GLN A 24 -0.66 -6.97 -1.70
C GLN A 24 -1.89 -6.08 -1.94
N ILE A 25 -1.70 -4.77 -2.14
CA ILE A 25 -2.80 -3.85 -2.47
C ILE A 25 -3.42 -4.22 -3.82
N ARG A 26 -2.58 -4.47 -4.84
CA ARG A 26 -3.03 -4.86 -6.18
C ARG A 26 -3.88 -6.13 -6.14
N SER A 27 -3.41 -7.17 -5.45
CA SER A 27 -4.14 -8.43 -5.29
C SER A 27 -5.49 -8.23 -4.61
N ILE A 28 -5.56 -7.37 -3.59
CA ILE A 28 -6.82 -7.02 -2.92
C ILE A 28 -7.78 -6.31 -3.88
N LEU A 29 -7.30 -5.31 -4.63
CA LEU A 29 -8.12 -4.58 -5.61
C LEU A 29 -8.66 -5.51 -6.71
N GLN A 30 -7.83 -6.42 -7.23
CA GLN A 30 -8.24 -7.42 -8.22
C GLN A 30 -9.32 -8.36 -7.67
N ARG A 31 -9.20 -8.79 -6.41
CA ARG A 31 -10.24 -9.60 -5.74
C ARG A 31 -11.58 -8.88 -5.59
N PHE A 32 -11.58 -7.55 -5.61
CA PHE A 32 -12.80 -6.73 -5.64
C PHE A 32 -13.31 -6.44 -7.07
N GLY A 33 -12.73 -7.08 -8.10
CA GLY A 33 -13.11 -6.88 -9.50
C GLY A 33 -12.52 -5.62 -10.13
N LEU A 34 -11.57 -4.97 -9.46
CA LEU A 34 -10.86 -3.81 -10.00
C LEU A 34 -9.61 -4.31 -10.74
N GLU A 35 -9.78 -4.70 -12.00
CA GLU A 35 -8.69 -5.28 -12.80
C GLU A 35 -7.78 -4.22 -13.45
N ALA A 36 -8.30 -3.01 -13.67
CA ALA A 36 -7.59 -1.91 -14.34
C ALA A 36 -6.70 -1.08 -13.37
N VAL A 37 -6.07 -1.73 -12.39
CA VAL A 37 -5.11 -1.07 -11.49
C VAL A 37 -3.84 -0.76 -12.25
N LYS A 38 -3.41 0.51 -12.20
CA LYS A 38 -2.23 1.00 -12.90
C LYS A 38 -1.14 1.36 -11.91
N VAL A 39 0.10 1.13 -12.31
CA VAL A 39 1.29 1.54 -11.59
C VAL A 39 1.61 3.00 -11.90
N PHE A 40 2.00 3.75 -10.89
CA PHE A 40 2.41 5.15 -10.97
C PHE A 40 3.69 5.35 -10.18
N ARG A 41 4.73 5.93 -10.81
CA ARG A 41 6.04 6.20 -10.19
C ARG A 41 6.55 5.02 -9.35
N ASN A 42 6.92 3.94 -10.04
CA ASN A 42 7.48 2.69 -9.49
C ASN A 42 6.48 1.89 -8.64
N THR A 43 6.27 2.26 -7.39
CA THR A 43 5.52 1.46 -6.40
C THR A 43 4.11 1.98 -6.13
N GLY A 44 3.80 3.20 -6.58
CA GLY A 44 2.48 3.78 -6.45
C GLY A 44 1.43 3.06 -7.30
N LEU A 45 0.18 3.08 -6.84
CA LEU A 45 -0.96 2.51 -7.54
C LEU A 45 -2.10 3.52 -7.65
N TYR A 46 -2.82 3.46 -8.76
CA TYR A 46 -4.12 4.13 -8.89
C TYR A 46 -5.07 3.28 -9.73
N PHE A 47 -6.36 3.49 -9.51
CA PHE A 47 -7.42 2.92 -10.33
C PHE A 47 -8.53 3.96 -10.44
N VAL A 48 -9.35 3.84 -11.47
CA VAL A 48 -10.49 4.72 -11.71
C VAL A 48 -11.74 3.87 -11.75
N ILE A 49 -12.75 4.26 -10.97
CA ILE A 49 -14.10 3.71 -11.06
C ILE A 49 -14.95 4.73 -11.80
N GLU A 50 -15.41 4.36 -12.98
CA GLU A 50 -16.38 5.16 -13.74
C GLU A 50 -17.79 4.89 -13.20
N GLY A 51 -18.43 5.93 -12.67
CA GLY A 51 -19.80 5.84 -12.17
C GLY A 51 -20.82 5.79 -13.32
N THR A 52 -21.98 5.18 -13.05
CA THR A 52 -23.07 5.02 -14.03
C THR A 52 -24.20 6.04 -13.86
N ALA A 53 -24.08 6.96 -12.89
CA ALA A 53 -25.12 7.93 -12.58
C ALA A 53 -25.36 8.92 -13.73
N SER A 54 -26.64 9.17 -14.04
CA SER A 54 -27.04 10.21 -14.99
C SER A 54 -26.90 11.61 -14.36
N GLY A 55 -26.34 12.57 -15.10
CA GLY A 55 -26.19 13.96 -14.65
C GLY A 55 -24.80 14.54 -14.90
N PRO A 56 -24.47 15.69 -14.29
CA PRO A 56 -23.16 16.31 -14.43
C PRO A 56 -22.05 15.36 -13.95
N LYS A 57 -21.06 15.11 -14.80
CA LYS A 57 -19.90 14.28 -14.47
C LYS A 57 -19.08 14.96 -13.38
N ARG A 58 -18.95 14.32 -12.21
CA ARG A 58 -18.10 14.75 -11.10
C ARG A 58 -17.13 13.64 -10.77
N SER A 59 -15.93 14.02 -10.34
CA SER A 59 -14.88 13.09 -9.95
C SER A 59 -14.43 13.38 -8.52
N ILE A 60 -14.18 12.32 -7.75
CA ILE A 60 -13.63 12.39 -6.39
C ILE A 60 -12.38 11.52 -6.36
N ALA A 61 -11.31 12.04 -5.76
CA ALA A 61 -10.09 11.27 -5.54
C ALA A 61 -9.94 10.91 -4.06
N ALA A 62 -9.66 9.64 -3.79
CA ALA A 62 -9.20 9.17 -2.49
C ALA A 62 -7.71 8.81 -2.59
N ARG A 63 -6.92 9.25 -1.61
CA ARG A 63 -5.47 9.01 -1.55
C ARG A 63 -5.10 8.48 -0.18
N GLY A 64 -4.20 7.51 -0.14
CA GLY A 64 -3.50 7.08 1.07
C GLY A 64 -2.04 6.79 0.75
N ASP A 65 -1.17 7.09 1.70
CA ASP A 65 0.26 6.76 1.63
C ASP A 65 0.49 5.34 2.17
N ILE A 66 1.51 4.67 1.62
CA ILE A 66 1.79 3.25 1.86
C ILE A 66 3.18 2.99 2.43
N ASP A 67 4.02 4.02 2.48
CA ASP A 67 5.42 3.93 2.88
C ASP A 67 5.59 3.94 4.40
N ALA A 68 6.64 3.25 4.85
CA ALA A 68 7.08 3.27 6.22
C ALA A 68 8.26 4.22 6.43
N LEU A 69 8.42 4.64 7.69
CA LEU A 69 9.52 5.48 8.12
C LEU A 69 10.72 4.65 8.61
N PRO A 70 11.97 5.13 8.42
CA PRO A 70 13.18 4.51 8.95
C PRO A 70 13.38 4.82 10.44
N ILE A 71 12.42 4.43 11.27
CA ILE A 71 12.46 4.62 12.72
C ILE A 71 12.23 3.31 13.49
N GLN A 72 13.03 3.08 14.52
CA GLN A 72 12.78 1.95 15.41
C GLN A 72 11.52 2.22 16.22
N GLU A 73 10.52 1.35 16.10
CA GLU A 73 9.29 1.48 16.89
C GLU A 73 9.59 1.25 18.38
N ALA A 74 9.34 2.27 19.21
CA ALA A 74 9.58 2.21 20.66
C ALA A 74 8.47 1.48 21.44
N ARG A 75 7.37 1.11 20.78
CA ARG A 75 6.27 0.38 21.41
C ARG A 75 6.64 -1.09 21.55
N GLY A 76 6.55 -1.64 22.76
CA GLY A 76 6.68 -3.09 23.01
C GLY A 76 5.47 -3.92 22.58
N SER A 77 4.82 -3.56 21.47
CA SER A 77 3.65 -4.30 20.98
C SER A 77 4.10 -5.54 20.21
N ALA A 78 3.27 -6.59 20.14
CA ALA A 78 3.56 -7.78 19.34
C ALA A 78 3.70 -7.53 17.82
N LEU A 79 3.44 -6.30 17.36
CA LEU A 79 3.63 -5.84 15.99
C LEU A 79 4.96 -5.12 15.78
N SER A 80 5.66 -4.73 16.85
CA SER A 80 6.94 -4.05 16.71
C SER A 80 7.99 -5.03 16.26
N LEU A 81 8.65 -4.70 15.16
CA LEU A 81 9.78 -5.45 14.67
C LEU A 81 10.96 -5.20 15.60
N ALA A 82 11.23 -6.18 16.46
CA ALA A 82 12.53 -6.31 17.09
C ALA A 82 13.56 -6.64 16.00
N GLY A 83 14.20 -5.60 15.43
CA GLY A 83 15.56 -5.68 14.90
C GLY A 83 15.79 -6.35 13.54
N ARG A 84 14.83 -6.38 12.60
CA ARG A 84 15.12 -6.79 11.22
C ARG A 84 14.58 -5.83 10.19
N TRP A 85 15.35 -4.78 9.96
CA TRP A 85 15.28 -3.97 8.76
C TRP A 85 15.67 -4.86 7.56
N HIS A 86 14.73 -5.14 6.66
CA HIS A 86 15.09 -5.68 5.34
C HIS A 86 15.71 -4.54 4.52
N TYR A 87 17.00 -4.28 4.73
CA TYR A 87 17.81 -3.43 3.84
C TYR A 87 17.99 -4.05 2.43
N GLU A 88 17.41 -5.23 2.19
CA GLU A 88 17.50 -5.96 0.94
C GLU A 88 16.77 -5.26 -0.22
N CYS A 89 15.83 -4.36 0.09
CA CYS A 89 15.09 -3.57 -0.91
C CYS A 89 15.85 -2.36 -1.46
N LEU A 90 17.02 -2.00 -0.89
CA LEU A 90 17.85 -0.87 -1.32
C LEU A 90 19.05 -1.27 -2.19
N ARG A 91 19.13 -2.53 -2.64
CA ARG A 91 20.17 -2.95 -3.59
C ARG A 91 19.68 -2.85 -5.04
N PRO A 92 20.48 -2.23 -5.93
CA PRO A 92 20.13 -2.03 -7.34
C PRO A 92 20.03 -3.34 -8.12
#